data_AF-A0AAX7V4I0-F1
#
_entry.id   AF-A0AAX7V4I0-F1
#
_cell.length_a   1.000
_cell.length_b   1.000
_cell.length_c   1.000
_cell.angle_alpha   90.00
_cell.angle_beta   90.00
_cell.angle_gamma   90.00
#
_symmetry.space_group_name_H-M   'P 1'
#
loop_
_entity.id
_entity.type
_entity.pdbx_description
1 polymer ?
#
loop_
_entity_poly.entity_id
_entity_poly.type
_entity_poly.pdbx_seq_one_letter_code
_entity_poly.pdbx_strand_id
1 'polypeptide(L)'
;MIVISSWFSCGLPLTAGAALLLDDLKMCIKYFAFALLWFPGVLHAQSTTQACDAPTLDGGFFAPKQETYSQGTKLSYTCNEGRTLAMKGWWATSTCHNGKWSHQLQCIGKSSTNKRPCSGINNVFESKSNFTESMNACSVPPKIPHAVIVHQDYQEVFAAGSEVQYECEDGYTAEGAHNTKSVCTQGSWTQGPTCRSSNEGDTRLRYTTMHYLSDSLVCFQKYSCVFISVQSCGNFPVIENAVAQQTSRYYLIYRCQRLYRLVGPERVKCISSGMWSDLPECRANFCAVNTDDNPEYKSVGTVHIENGEEERVECVKPHSWSLEQYSKVRCINGRVEATNCKYYCKLSMFERVSQKSFQCCVAYMLPRFYYL
;
A
#
# COMPACT_ATOMS: atom_id res chain seq x y z
N MET A 1 3.69 -26.94 1.09
CA MET A 1 3.28 -28.36 1.21
C MET A 1 2.99 -28.60 2.69
N ILE A 2 1.93 -29.37 2.97
CA ILE A 2 1.27 -29.64 4.27
C ILE A 2 0.20 -28.61 4.68
N VAL A 3 -1.04 -29.05 4.44
CA VAL A 3 -2.34 -28.52 4.86
C VAL A 3 -2.80 -29.41 6.01
N ILE A 4 -3.25 -28.88 7.15
CA ILE A 4 -4.29 -29.53 7.97
C ILE A 4 -5.20 -28.45 8.59
N SER A 5 -6.48 -28.63 8.31
CA SER A 5 -7.69 -27.88 8.64
C SER A 5 -8.09 -27.94 10.13
N SER A 6 -8.61 -26.83 10.67
CA SER A 6 -9.33 -26.80 11.95
C SER A 6 -10.83 -27.05 11.73
N TRP A 7 -11.29 -28.24 12.14
CA TRP A 7 -12.69 -28.56 12.41
C TRP A 7 -12.76 -29.14 13.83
N PHE A 8 -13.41 -28.44 14.75
CA PHE A 8 -14.14 -29.04 15.87
C PHE A 8 -15.28 -28.10 16.26
N SER A 9 -16.36 -28.21 15.50
CA SER A 9 -17.69 -27.82 15.95
C SER A 9 -18.27 -29.03 16.68
N CYS A 10 -18.31 -29.00 18.02
CA CYS A 10 -19.19 -29.89 18.77
C CYS A 10 -20.59 -29.26 18.79
N GLY A 11 -21.48 -29.77 17.94
CA GLY A 11 -22.91 -29.62 18.15
C GLY A 11 -23.44 -30.77 19.00
N LEU A 12 -24.36 -30.48 19.92
CA LEU A 12 -25.53 -31.35 20.09
C LEU A 12 -26.74 -30.55 20.64
N PRO A 13 -27.96 -30.95 20.26
CA PRO A 13 -29.17 -30.12 20.36
C PRO A 13 -30.16 -30.58 21.46
N LEU A 14 -31.11 -29.68 21.73
CA LEU A 14 -32.53 -29.90 22.05
C LEU A 14 -32.93 -30.75 23.29
N THR A 15 -33.54 -30.09 24.29
CA THR A 15 -34.97 -30.18 24.69
C THR A 15 -35.21 -29.98 26.20
N ALA A 16 -36.33 -29.29 26.47
CA ALA A 16 -37.05 -29.01 27.71
C ALA A 16 -36.69 -29.74 29.02
N GLY A 17 -36.70 -28.98 30.13
CA GLY A 17 -37.25 -29.47 31.40
C GLY A 17 -36.43 -29.19 32.67
N ALA A 18 -36.77 -28.08 33.33
CA ALA A 18 -36.86 -27.90 34.79
C ALA A 18 -35.59 -27.89 35.68
N ALA A 19 -35.74 -27.09 36.75
CA ALA A 19 -35.00 -27.06 38.01
C ALA A 19 -33.66 -26.30 38.04
N LEU A 20 -33.77 -24.99 38.30
CA LEU A 20 -32.76 -24.22 39.03
C LEU A 20 -32.73 -24.69 40.49
N LEU A 21 -31.66 -25.33 40.96
CA LEU A 21 -31.31 -25.34 42.39
C LEU A 21 -29.78 -25.44 42.59
N LEU A 22 -29.23 -24.34 43.08
CA LEU A 22 -28.07 -24.16 43.97
C LEU A 22 -27.20 -25.40 44.25
N ASP A 23 -26.15 -25.63 43.46
CA ASP A 23 -24.92 -26.31 43.92
C ASP A 23 -23.63 -25.93 43.16
N ASP A 24 -23.67 -24.90 42.29
CA ASP A 24 -22.53 -24.48 41.44
C ASP A 24 -21.64 -23.36 42.05
N LEU A 25 -21.59 -23.22 43.38
CA LEU A 25 -20.67 -22.28 44.04
C LEU A 25 -19.66 -22.97 44.99
N LYS A 26 -19.38 -24.26 44.77
CA LYS A 26 -18.31 -24.97 45.50
C LYS A 26 -17.24 -25.63 44.64
N MET A 27 -17.38 -25.62 43.31
CA MET A 27 -16.34 -26.11 42.39
C MET A 27 -15.58 -25.05 41.59
N CYS A 28 -15.88 -23.75 41.74
CA CYS A 28 -15.04 -22.68 41.15
C CYS A 28 -13.90 -22.21 42.06
N ILE A 29 -13.96 -22.46 43.37
CA ILE A 29 -12.94 -21.97 44.33
C ILE A 29 -11.74 -22.92 44.47
N LYS A 30 -11.86 -24.18 44.05
CA LYS A 30 -10.72 -25.13 44.06
C LYS A 30 -9.84 -25.06 42.81
N TYR A 31 -10.33 -24.49 41.70
CA TYR A 31 -9.56 -24.37 40.46
C TYR A 31 -8.76 -23.06 40.34
N PHE A 32 -9.03 -22.04 41.15
CA PHE A 32 -8.22 -20.82 41.18
C PHE A 32 -6.99 -20.89 42.09
N ALA A 33 -6.87 -21.93 42.93
CA ALA A 33 -5.76 -22.08 43.88
C ALA A 33 -4.57 -22.91 43.35
N PHE A 34 -4.71 -23.59 42.21
CA PHE A 34 -3.62 -24.43 41.64
C PHE A 34 -2.89 -23.81 40.44
N ALA A 35 -3.34 -22.66 39.93
CA ALA A 35 -2.65 -21.95 38.85
C ALA A 35 -1.51 -21.02 39.34
N LEU A 36 -1.39 -20.77 40.65
CA LEU A 36 -0.39 -19.85 41.22
C LEU A 36 0.85 -20.53 41.84
N LEU A 37 1.02 -21.85 41.67
CA LEU A 37 2.15 -22.59 42.26
C LEU A 37 3.01 -23.39 41.26
N TRP A 38 2.83 -23.19 39.95
CA TRP A 38 3.61 -23.90 38.91
C TRP A 38 4.24 -22.97 37.86
N PHE A 39 4.75 -21.82 38.30
CA PHE A 39 5.84 -21.15 37.60
C PHE A 39 6.95 -20.86 38.61
N PRO A 40 7.99 -21.71 38.70
CA PRO A 40 9.24 -21.32 39.33
C PRO A 40 9.73 -20.05 38.65
N GLY A 41 10.18 -19.09 39.46
CA GLY A 41 10.52 -17.75 39.04
C GLY A 41 11.33 -17.72 37.75
N VAL A 42 10.75 -17.06 36.75
CA VAL A 42 11.54 -16.11 35.98
C VAL A 42 11.19 -14.76 36.56
N LEU A 43 11.91 -14.38 37.63
CA LEU A 43 12.25 -12.97 37.77
C LEU A 43 13.00 -12.64 36.48
N HIS A 44 12.27 -12.20 35.46
CA HIS A 44 12.83 -11.20 34.59
C HIS A 44 13.10 -10.05 35.56
N ALA A 45 14.34 -9.98 36.03
CA ALA A 45 14.97 -8.69 36.09
C ALA A 45 14.83 -8.14 34.67
N GLN A 46 13.72 -7.44 34.41
CA GLN A 46 13.73 -6.38 33.43
C GLN A 46 14.71 -5.39 34.03
N SER A 47 16.00 -5.63 33.79
CA SER A 47 16.92 -4.53 33.59
C SER A 47 16.20 -3.70 32.55
N THR A 48 15.60 -2.61 32.99
CA THR A 48 15.03 -1.60 32.10
C THR A 48 16.19 -1.21 31.21
N THR A 49 16.27 -1.79 30.01
CA THR A 49 17.25 -1.39 29.02
C THR A 49 16.87 0.03 28.67
N GLN A 50 17.56 0.98 29.31
CA GLN A 50 17.19 2.38 29.28
C GLN A 50 17.48 2.89 27.87
N ALA A 51 16.42 3.01 27.08
CA ALA A 51 16.47 3.49 25.71
C ALA A 51 16.82 4.99 25.68
N CYS A 52 17.48 5.44 24.62
CA CYS A 52 17.77 6.85 24.39
C CYS A 52 16.71 7.45 23.47
N ASP A 53 16.22 8.65 23.79
CA ASP A 53 15.41 9.43 22.87
C ASP A 53 16.28 10.02 21.74
N ALA A 54 15.62 10.35 20.62
CA ALA A 54 16.27 11.01 19.50
C ALA A 54 16.97 12.31 19.92
N PRO A 55 18.27 12.47 19.59
CA PRO A 55 19.01 13.67 19.99
C PRO A 55 18.56 14.89 19.18
N THR A 56 18.57 16.07 19.80
CA THR A 56 18.34 17.34 19.09
C THR A 56 19.68 17.91 18.60
N LEU A 57 19.81 18.08 17.29
CA LEU A 57 21.03 18.60 16.65
C LEU A 57 20.70 19.87 15.84
N ASP A 58 21.15 21.04 16.32
CA ASP A 58 20.96 22.30 15.62
C ASP A 58 22.03 22.50 14.53
N GLY A 59 21.59 22.72 13.28
CA GLY A 59 22.48 22.95 12.13
C GLY A 59 23.28 21.72 11.70
N GLY A 60 22.68 20.54 11.81
CA GLY A 60 23.22 19.26 11.36
C GLY A 60 22.10 18.21 11.26
N PHE A 61 22.48 16.99 10.88
CA PHE A 61 21.56 15.85 10.82
C PHE A 61 22.28 14.56 11.23
N PHE A 62 21.51 13.49 11.45
CA PHE A 62 22.01 12.20 11.90
C PHE A 62 21.27 11.03 11.24
N ALA A 63 21.93 9.87 11.23
CA ALA A 63 21.42 8.60 10.70
C ALA A 63 21.83 7.41 11.59
N PRO A 64 20.98 6.38 11.75
CA PRO A 64 19.61 6.27 11.22
C PRO A 64 18.63 7.13 12.02
N LYS A 65 17.58 7.64 11.36
CA LYS A 65 16.53 8.44 12.01
C LYS A 65 15.46 7.55 12.66
N GLN A 66 15.32 7.64 13.98
CA GLN A 66 14.33 6.91 14.78
C GLN A 66 13.89 7.78 15.95
N GLU A 67 12.72 7.50 16.53
CA GLU A 67 12.21 8.25 17.70
C GLU A 67 12.90 7.81 18.99
N THR A 68 13.18 6.51 19.12
CA THR A 68 13.80 5.90 20.31
C THR A 68 14.83 4.86 19.90
N TYR A 69 15.96 4.81 20.61
CA TYR A 69 17.11 3.97 20.32
C TYR A 69 17.39 3.00 21.46
N SER A 70 17.62 1.72 21.14
CA SER A 70 17.97 0.72 22.14
C SER A 70 19.42 0.87 22.62
N GLN A 71 19.71 0.33 23.81
CA GLN A 71 21.05 0.27 24.39
C GLN A 71 22.08 -0.26 23.38
N GLY A 72 23.17 0.47 23.19
CA GLY A 72 24.26 0.10 22.29
C GLY A 72 24.07 0.57 20.85
N THR A 73 22.95 1.22 20.51
CA THR A 73 22.76 1.77 19.16
C THR A 73 23.77 2.87 18.88
N LYS A 74 24.41 2.81 17.70
CA LYS A 74 25.36 3.81 17.21
C LYS A 74 24.67 4.74 16.23
N LEU A 75 24.81 6.04 16.46
CA LEU A 75 24.24 7.09 15.63
C LEU A 75 25.36 7.88 14.97
N SER A 76 25.33 7.97 13.65
CA SER A 76 26.25 8.83 12.91
C SER A 76 25.65 10.20 12.71
N TYR A 77 26.45 11.26 12.86
CA TYR A 77 25.98 12.62 12.69
C TYR A 77 27.00 13.53 12.01
N THR A 78 26.51 14.57 11.35
CA THR A 78 27.31 15.58 10.66
C THR A 78 26.66 16.96 10.77
N CYS A 79 27.42 18.00 10.46
CA CYS A 79 26.98 19.39 10.49
C CYS A 79 26.75 19.93 9.07
N ASN A 80 25.76 20.81 8.95
CA ASN A 80 25.41 21.49 7.71
C ASN A 80 26.52 22.48 7.28
N GLU A 81 26.41 23.02 6.07
CA GLU A 81 27.37 24.00 5.57
C GLU A 81 27.52 25.20 6.51
N GLY A 82 28.76 25.66 6.69
CA GLY A 82 29.08 26.76 7.60
C GLY A 82 29.25 26.38 9.08
N ARG A 83 28.98 25.12 9.47
CA ARG A 83 29.21 24.60 10.83
C ARG A 83 30.21 23.44 10.83
N THR A 84 30.84 23.19 11.99
CA THR A 84 31.79 22.09 12.20
C THR A 84 31.47 21.35 13.50
N LEU A 85 31.91 20.11 13.61
CA LEU A 85 31.88 19.39 14.88
C LEU A 85 32.82 20.06 15.88
N ALA A 86 32.54 19.91 17.18
CA ALA A 86 33.45 20.32 18.24
C ALA A 86 34.74 19.47 18.31
N MET A 87 34.75 18.33 17.61
CA MET A 87 35.88 17.41 17.49
C MET A 87 36.48 17.42 16.08
N LYS A 88 37.65 16.79 15.91
CA LYS A 88 38.32 16.68 14.61
C LYS A 88 37.52 15.79 13.67
N GLY A 89 37.44 16.19 12.39
CA GLY A 89 36.64 15.50 11.36
C GLY A 89 35.34 16.22 11.01
N TRP A 90 34.64 15.72 9.99
CA TRP A 90 33.38 16.28 9.51
C TRP A 90 32.15 15.45 9.88
N TRP A 91 32.35 14.23 10.38
CA TRP A 91 31.31 13.31 10.87
C TRP A 91 31.83 12.59 12.13
N ALA A 92 30.93 12.11 12.96
CA ALA A 92 31.26 11.35 14.17
C ALA A 92 30.13 10.36 14.51
N THR A 93 30.40 9.41 15.41
CA THR A 93 29.42 8.44 15.91
C THR A 93 29.20 8.59 17.41
N SER A 94 27.95 8.65 17.86
CA SER A 94 27.59 8.63 19.29
C SER A 94 26.82 7.36 19.62
N THR A 95 27.10 6.77 20.79
CA THR A 95 26.53 5.47 21.18
C THR A 95 25.55 5.66 22.34
N CYS A 96 24.36 5.08 22.24
CA CYS A 96 23.39 5.08 23.32
C CYS A 96 23.84 4.14 24.46
N HIS A 97 24.03 4.69 25.66
CA HIS A 97 24.38 3.94 26.86
C HIS A 97 23.55 4.42 28.05
N ASN A 98 22.72 3.52 28.61
CA ASN A 98 21.87 3.78 29.78
C ASN A 98 21.02 5.07 29.63
N GLY A 99 20.31 5.20 28.50
CA GLY A 99 19.48 6.36 28.20
C GLY A 99 20.22 7.66 27.89
N LYS A 100 21.55 7.65 27.79
CA LYS A 100 22.36 8.82 27.42
C LYS A 100 23.28 8.52 26.25
N TRP A 101 23.45 9.50 25.38
CA TRP A 101 24.43 9.45 24.29
C TRP A 101 25.85 9.61 24.84
N SER A 102 26.81 8.82 24.31
CA SER A 102 28.19 8.77 24.80
C SER A 102 28.90 10.13 24.78
N HIS A 103 28.49 11.01 23.88
CA HIS A 103 28.80 12.43 23.89
C HIS A 103 27.65 13.23 23.26
N GLN A 104 27.60 14.52 23.58
CA GLN A 104 26.59 15.42 23.06
C GLN A 104 26.86 15.74 21.58
N LEU A 105 25.82 15.59 20.74
CA LEU A 105 25.89 16.00 19.34
C LEU A 105 25.77 17.53 19.27
N GLN A 106 26.87 18.22 18.94
CA GLN A 106 26.88 19.68 18.82
C GLN A 106 27.61 20.13 17.55
N CYS A 107 26.95 21.02 16.82
CA CYS A 107 27.56 21.75 15.70
C CYS A 107 27.89 23.17 16.15
N ILE A 108 29.18 23.50 16.12
CA ILE A 108 29.65 24.86 16.40
C ILE A 108 29.67 25.65 15.09
N GLY A 109 29.23 26.91 15.14
CA GLY A 109 29.45 27.83 14.04
C GLY A 109 30.94 27.98 13.78
N LYS A 110 31.35 28.16 12.51
CA LYS A 110 32.69 28.68 12.20
C LYS A 110 32.76 30.08 12.80
N SER A 111 33.10 30.18 14.09
CA SER A 111 33.44 31.45 14.70
C SER A 111 34.52 32.05 13.80
N SER A 112 34.28 33.27 13.34
CA SER A 112 35.35 34.18 12.91
C SER A 112 36.25 34.37 14.13
N THR A 113 37.03 33.34 14.46
CA THR A 113 38.27 33.53 15.16
C THR A 113 39.04 34.40 14.20
N ASN A 114 39.03 35.71 14.49
CA ASN A 114 40.20 36.52 14.37
C ASN A 114 41.35 35.71 14.97
N LYS A 115 41.91 34.80 14.16
CA LYS A 115 43.30 34.40 14.27
C LYS A 115 44.02 35.71 14.04
N ARG A 116 44.23 36.44 15.15
CA ARG A 116 45.28 37.44 15.19
C ARG A 116 46.51 36.74 14.63
N PRO A 117 47.11 37.23 13.54
CA PRO A 117 48.40 36.73 13.14
C PRO A 117 49.30 36.97 14.35
N CYS A 118 49.95 35.93 14.86
CA CYS A 118 51.11 36.15 15.70
C CYS A 118 52.17 36.81 14.81
N SER A 119 52.20 38.14 14.77
CA SER A 119 53.34 38.92 14.29
C SER A 119 54.39 38.89 15.39
N GLY A 120 55.41 38.04 15.23
CA GLY A 120 56.42 37.83 16.27
C GLY A 120 57.53 36.86 15.86
N ILE A 121 58.32 37.28 14.87
CA ILE A 121 59.77 37.10 14.65
C ILE A 121 60.46 35.72 14.85
N ASN A 122 61.19 35.34 13.80
CA ASN A 122 62.40 34.51 13.68
C ASN A 122 62.33 32.97 13.59
N ASN A 123 62.86 32.52 12.44
CA ASN A 123 63.39 31.22 12.07
C ASN A 123 63.78 30.29 13.23
N VAL A 124 63.17 29.11 13.24
CA VAL A 124 63.87 27.86 13.54
C VAL A 124 63.60 26.91 12.38
N PHE A 125 64.67 26.64 11.63
CA PHE A 125 64.77 25.51 10.74
C PHE A 125 64.92 24.29 11.65
N GLU A 126 63.93 23.40 11.69
CA GLU A 126 64.16 22.05 12.19
C GLU A 126 63.48 21.03 11.29
N SER A 127 64.30 20.07 10.94
CA SER A 127 64.18 19.16 9.82
C SER A 127 63.32 17.94 10.15
N LYS A 128 62.70 17.41 9.08
CA LYS A 128 62.29 16.01 8.90
C LYS A 128 61.21 15.48 9.86
N SER A 129 60.04 15.26 9.30
CA SER A 129 59.65 13.87 9.06
C SER A 129 59.39 13.68 7.57
N ASN A 130 60.27 12.91 6.93
CA ASN A 130 60.01 12.31 5.64
C ASN A 130 58.93 11.25 5.90
N PHE A 131 57.66 11.65 5.91
CA PHE A 131 56.57 10.69 5.92
C PHE A 131 56.50 10.18 4.48
N THR A 132 57.19 9.07 4.20
CA THR A 132 56.76 8.16 3.15
C THR A 132 55.34 7.75 3.54
N GLU A 133 54.37 8.56 3.15
CA GLU A 133 52.96 8.31 3.34
C GLU A 133 52.72 6.96 2.69
N SER A 134 52.46 5.98 3.56
CA SER A 134 52.17 4.61 3.17
C SER A 134 51.15 4.68 2.03
N MET A 135 51.55 4.32 0.81
CA MET A 135 50.68 4.28 -0.38
C MET A 135 49.48 3.32 -0.21
N ASN A 136 49.30 2.77 0.99
CA ASN A 136 48.36 1.74 1.36
C ASN A 136 47.39 2.20 2.47
N ALA A 137 47.28 3.49 2.76
CA ALA A 137 46.28 4.01 3.71
C ALA A 137 45.70 5.35 3.24
N CYS A 138 44.40 5.56 3.45
CA CYS A 138 43.70 6.81 3.14
C CYS A 138 43.48 7.63 4.41
N SER A 139 43.38 8.95 4.22
CA SER A 139 42.90 9.87 5.26
C SER A 139 41.38 9.75 5.45
N VAL A 140 40.78 10.64 6.24
CA VAL A 140 39.31 10.69 6.46
C VAL A 140 38.57 10.76 5.11
N PRO A 141 37.50 9.97 4.89
CA PRO A 141 36.71 10.00 3.67
C PRO A 141 36.21 11.40 3.28
N PRO A 142 35.96 11.67 1.98
CA PRO A 142 35.49 12.97 1.52
C PRO A 142 34.09 13.32 2.07
N LYS A 143 33.89 14.60 2.44
CA LYS A 143 32.55 15.09 2.83
C LYS A 143 31.66 15.23 1.58
N ILE A 144 30.50 14.59 1.62
CA ILE A 144 29.47 14.70 0.58
C ILE A 144 28.34 15.59 1.13
N PRO A 145 27.92 16.64 0.41
CA PRO A 145 26.78 17.46 0.82
C PRO A 145 25.53 16.60 1.02
N HIS A 146 24.78 16.86 2.09
CA HIS A 146 23.57 16.10 2.43
C HIS A 146 23.81 14.59 2.56
N ALA A 147 24.99 14.17 3.04
CA ALA A 147 25.26 12.76 3.36
C ALA A 147 26.10 12.58 4.63
N VAL A 148 25.92 11.46 5.31
CA VAL A 148 26.69 11.05 6.49
C VAL A 148 27.15 9.59 6.35
N ILE A 149 28.29 9.24 6.93
CA ILE A 149 28.81 7.87 6.90
C ILE A 149 28.13 7.02 7.99
N VAL A 150 27.68 5.82 7.64
CA VAL A 150 26.99 4.89 8.53
C VAL A 150 27.70 3.54 8.63
N HIS A 151 27.38 2.77 9.68
CA HIS A 151 27.95 1.46 9.98
C HIS A 151 29.49 1.44 10.15
N GLN A 152 30.10 2.58 10.44
CA GLN A 152 31.54 2.72 10.61
C GLN A 152 31.85 3.68 11.77
N ASP A 153 32.88 3.37 12.56
CA ASP A 153 33.37 4.28 13.61
C ASP A 153 34.34 5.32 13.03
N TYR A 154 34.35 6.52 13.60
CA TYR A 154 35.26 7.59 13.17
C TYR A 154 36.73 7.17 13.36
N GLN A 155 37.54 7.36 12.32
CA GLN A 155 38.98 7.12 12.32
C GLN A 155 39.67 8.25 11.54
N GLU A 156 40.91 8.58 11.91
CA GLU A 156 41.70 9.57 11.18
C GLU A 156 42.41 8.99 9.96
N VAL A 157 42.65 7.67 9.96
CA VAL A 157 43.39 6.93 8.94
C VAL A 157 42.70 5.58 8.70
N PHE A 158 42.56 5.19 7.43
CA PHE A 158 41.91 3.96 6.97
C PHE A 158 42.88 3.13 6.14
N ALA A 159 42.94 1.82 6.34
CA ALA A 159 43.78 0.94 5.52
C ALA A 159 43.25 0.84 4.07
N ALA A 160 44.14 0.60 3.10
CA ALA A 160 43.75 0.31 1.73
C ALA A 160 42.82 -0.91 1.67
N GLY A 161 41.78 -0.80 0.86
CA GLY A 161 40.66 -1.76 0.80
C GLY A 161 39.53 -1.46 1.78
N SER A 162 39.68 -0.51 2.71
CA SER A 162 38.58 -0.11 3.60
C SER A 162 37.41 0.46 2.80
N GLU A 163 36.19 0.08 3.16
CA GLU A 163 34.96 0.56 2.54
C GLU A 163 34.12 1.34 3.57
N VAL A 164 33.57 2.47 3.16
CA VAL A 164 32.62 3.27 3.95
C VAL A 164 31.31 3.44 3.20
N GLN A 165 30.20 3.42 3.92
CA GLN A 165 28.87 3.59 3.35
C GLN A 165 28.30 4.96 3.74
N TYR A 166 27.76 5.68 2.77
CA TYR A 166 27.08 6.95 2.95
C TYR A 166 25.56 6.76 2.92
N GLU A 167 24.88 7.54 3.74
CA GLU A 167 23.43 7.69 3.80
C GLU A 167 23.10 9.16 3.55
N CYS A 168 22.20 9.43 2.59
CA CYS A 168 21.77 10.81 2.29
C CYS A 168 20.84 11.34 3.39
N GLU A 169 20.85 12.66 3.58
CA GLU A 169 19.89 13.38 4.42
C GLU A 169 18.46 13.19 3.90
N ASP A 170 17.48 13.25 4.80
CA ASP A 170 16.07 13.16 4.44
C ASP A 170 15.69 14.18 3.36
N GLY A 171 14.97 13.72 2.33
CA GLY A 171 14.61 14.55 1.18
C GLY A 171 15.70 14.64 0.12
N TYR A 172 16.85 13.97 0.32
CA TYR A 172 17.88 13.79 -0.70
C TYR A 172 18.00 12.32 -1.09
N THR A 173 18.27 12.07 -2.36
CA THR A 173 18.47 10.72 -2.89
C THR A 173 19.80 10.62 -3.61
N ALA A 174 20.50 9.50 -3.42
CA ALA A 174 21.75 9.22 -4.11
C ALA A 174 21.50 9.05 -5.62
N GLU A 175 22.21 9.82 -6.43
CA GLU A 175 22.21 9.71 -7.89
C GLU A 175 22.84 8.37 -8.30
N GLY A 176 22.03 7.48 -8.89
CA GLY A 176 22.41 6.11 -9.22
C GLY A 176 22.27 5.16 -8.03
N ALA A 177 21.25 4.30 -8.05
CA ALA A 177 20.83 3.41 -6.96
C ALA A 177 21.87 2.35 -6.49
N HIS A 178 23.13 2.42 -6.93
CA HIS A 178 24.15 1.38 -6.75
C HIS A 178 25.51 1.86 -6.18
N ASN A 179 25.71 3.16 -5.92
CA ASN A 179 26.96 3.67 -5.33
C ASN A 179 26.68 4.44 -4.04
N THR A 180 26.39 3.74 -2.94
CA THR A 180 26.39 4.35 -1.59
C THR A 180 27.72 4.16 -0.88
N LYS A 181 28.74 3.60 -1.54
CA LYS A 181 29.96 3.11 -0.91
C LYS A 181 31.19 3.75 -1.54
N SER A 182 32.15 4.13 -0.71
CA SER A 182 33.46 4.59 -1.16
C SER A 182 34.54 3.67 -0.60
N VAL A 183 35.51 3.32 -1.42
CA VAL A 183 36.57 2.37 -1.10
C VAL A 183 37.92 3.10 -1.13
N CYS A 184 38.75 2.85 -0.12
CA CYS A 184 40.11 3.36 -0.08
C CYS A 184 41.00 2.55 -1.03
N THR A 185 41.47 3.16 -2.11
CA THR A 185 42.35 2.55 -3.10
C THR A 185 43.64 3.33 -3.22
N GLN A 186 44.76 2.71 -2.86
CA GLN A 186 46.12 3.29 -3.01
C GLN A 186 46.25 4.72 -2.44
N GLY A 187 45.70 4.94 -1.23
CA GLY A 187 45.74 6.24 -0.56
C GLY A 187 44.69 7.26 -0.99
N SER A 188 43.83 6.93 -1.95
CA SER A 188 42.71 7.79 -2.40
C SER A 188 41.36 7.08 -2.29
N TRP A 189 40.32 7.81 -1.89
CA TRP A 189 38.94 7.30 -1.85
C TRP A 189 38.30 7.31 -3.24
N THR A 190 37.59 6.24 -3.59
CA THR A 190 36.74 6.21 -4.79
C THR A 190 35.57 7.20 -4.65
N GLN A 191 34.99 7.61 -5.78
CA GLN A 191 33.86 8.54 -5.80
C GLN A 191 32.64 7.93 -5.08
N GLY A 192 32.14 8.61 -4.05
CA GLY A 192 30.89 8.25 -3.36
C GLY A 192 29.62 8.80 -4.04
N PRO A 193 28.43 8.64 -3.41
CA PRO A 193 27.16 9.10 -3.98
C PRO A 193 27.10 10.63 -4.13
N THR A 194 26.32 11.10 -5.09
CA THR A 194 25.87 12.51 -5.12
C THR A 194 24.44 12.56 -4.61
N CYS A 195 24.21 13.18 -3.45
CA CYS A 195 22.87 13.33 -2.87
C CYS A 195 22.18 14.57 -3.49
N ARG A 196 21.07 14.36 -4.20
CA ARG A 196 20.27 15.44 -4.81
C ARG A 196 18.93 15.58 -4.11
N SER A 197 18.48 16.82 -3.90
CA SER A 197 17.17 17.08 -3.32
C SER A 197 16.08 16.56 -4.24
N SER A 198 15.05 15.96 -3.67
CA SER A 198 13.82 15.62 -4.39
C SER A 198 13.05 16.85 -4.91
N ASN A 199 13.38 18.06 -4.42
CA ASN A 199 12.67 19.30 -4.75
C ASN A 199 13.48 20.30 -5.59
N GLU A 200 14.78 20.09 -5.84
CA GLU A 200 15.61 20.95 -6.71
C GLU A 200 15.96 20.25 -8.03
N GLY A 201 14.94 20.08 -8.86
CA GLY A 201 15.11 19.40 -10.13
C GLY A 201 14.05 19.69 -11.17
N ASP A 202 13.59 20.93 -11.36
CA ASP A 202 13.12 21.34 -12.69
C ASP A 202 13.08 22.87 -12.95
N THR A 203 14.22 23.49 -13.25
CA THR A 203 14.22 24.76 -14.02
C THR A 203 15.36 24.88 -15.04
N ARG A 204 16.09 23.79 -15.38
CA ARG A 204 17.29 23.97 -16.25
C ARG A 204 17.64 22.88 -17.24
N LEU A 205 16.66 22.23 -17.89
CA LEU A 205 16.93 21.52 -19.14
C LEU A 205 16.03 22.02 -20.27
N ARG A 206 16.56 23.02 -21.00
CA ARG A 206 16.12 23.35 -22.36
C ARG A 206 16.39 22.16 -23.27
N TYR A 207 15.30 21.56 -23.75
CA TYR A 207 15.10 20.68 -24.90
C TYR A 207 16.32 19.98 -25.51
N THR A 208 16.33 18.65 -25.48
CA THR A 208 16.72 17.85 -26.67
C THR A 208 16.18 16.42 -26.58
N THR A 209 15.04 16.22 -27.26
CA THR A 209 14.42 14.96 -27.72
C THR A 209 14.21 13.83 -26.71
N MET A 210 12.98 13.71 -26.18
CA MET A 210 12.49 12.52 -25.47
C MET A 210 12.41 11.32 -26.42
N HIS A 211 12.99 10.18 -26.03
CA HIS A 211 12.82 8.91 -26.72
C HIS A 211 11.91 7.98 -25.90
N TYR A 212 10.74 7.64 -26.46
CA TYR A 212 9.76 6.73 -25.86
C TYR A 212 10.05 5.29 -26.31
N LEU A 213 10.64 4.48 -25.44
CA LEU A 213 10.88 3.06 -25.74
C LEU A 213 9.66 2.18 -25.42
N SER A 214 8.81 2.60 -24.47
CA SER A 214 7.54 1.94 -24.15
C SER A 214 6.57 2.89 -23.48
N ASP A 215 5.31 2.42 -23.32
CA ASP A 215 4.22 3.17 -22.70
C ASP A 215 4.62 3.88 -21.41
N SER A 216 5.41 3.28 -20.52
CA SER A 216 5.72 3.88 -19.21
C SER A 216 7.19 4.29 -19.03
N LEU A 217 8.01 4.21 -20.08
CA LEU A 217 9.46 4.43 -20.01
C LEU A 217 9.89 5.63 -20.87
N VAL A 218 10.36 6.69 -20.22
CA VAL A 218 10.96 7.85 -20.89
C VAL A 218 12.47 7.73 -20.82
N CYS A 219 13.16 7.80 -21.95
CA CYS A 219 14.60 7.85 -21.98
C CYS A 219 15.07 9.25 -22.37
N PHE A 220 15.86 9.83 -21.47
CA PHE A 220 16.46 11.16 -21.66
C PHE A 220 17.77 11.08 -22.46
N GLN A 221 18.38 9.88 -22.55
CA GLN A 221 19.45 9.49 -23.48
C GLN A 221 19.49 7.95 -23.68
N LYS A 222 20.34 7.45 -24.60
CA LYS A 222 20.48 6.02 -24.99
C LYS A 222 20.63 5.02 -23.82
N TYR A 223 21.03 5.48 -22.62
CA TYR A 223 21.26 4.65 -21.44
C TYR A 223 20.59 5.16 -20.14
N SER A 224 19.79 6.24 -20.20
CA SER A 224 19.14 6.82 -19.00
C SER A 224 17.63 6.87 -19.21
N CYS A 225 16.94 5.90 -18.62
CA CYS A 225 15.50 5.74 -18.73
C CYS A 225 14.86 5.81 -17.35
N VAL A 226 13.79 6.59 -17.26
CA VAL A 226 13.01 6.78 -16.04
C VAL A 226 11.60 6.25 -16.30
N PHE A 227 11.04 5.57 -15.31
CA PHE A 227 9.65 5.15 -15.32
C PHE A 227 8.77 6.30 -14.86
N ILE A 228 7.70 6.61 -15.61
CA ILE A 228 6.70 7.57 -15.14
C ILE A 228 5.84 6.90 -14.07
N SER A 229 5.72 7.55 -12.91
CA SER A 229 4.88 7.07 -11.83
C SER A 229 3.45 7.58 -11.95
N VAL A 230 2.50 6.84 -11.36
CA VAL A 230 1.08 7.22 -11.32
C VAL A 230 0.82 8.62 -10.75
N GLN A 231 1.70 9.13 -9.86
CA GLN A 231 1.55 10.48 -9.30
C GLN A 231 1.83 11.58 -10.34
N SER A 232 2.66 11.28 -11.35
CA SER A 232 3.01 12.21 -12.42
C SER A 232 1.95 12.31 -13.52
N CYS A 233 0.98 11.38 -13.56
CA CYS A 233 -0.17 11.42 -14.47
C CYS A 233 -1.33 12.29 -13.96
N GLY A 234 -1.15 12.98 -12.82
CA GLY A 234 -2.16 13.83 -12.22
C GLY A 234 -3.24 13.05 -11.47
N ASN A 235 -4.47 13.58 -11.47
CA ASN A 235 -5.58 13.01 -10.71
C ASN A 235 -5.97 11.62 -11.24
N PHE A 236 -6.48 10.77 -10.35
CA PHE A 236 -6.94 9.43 -10.72
C PHE A 236 -8.22 9.55 -11.57
N PRO A 237 -8.28 8.86 -12.73
CA PRO A 237 -9.46 8.89 -13.58
C PRO A 237 -10.70 8.38 -12.84
N VAL A 238 -11.78 9.16 -12.89
CA VAL A 238 -13.07 8.73 -12.36
C VAL A 238 -13.81 8.01 -13.48
N ILE A 239 -14.09 6.72 -13.29
CA ILE A 239 -14.83 5.89 -14.24
C ILE A 239 -16.19 5.59 -13.63
N GLU A 240 -17.26 5.89 -14.37
CA GLU A 240 -18.62 5.66 -13.92
C GLU A 240 -18.85 4.18 -13.59
N ASN A 241 -19.53 3.91 -12.48
CA ASN A 241 -19.79 2.56 -11.98
C ASN A 241 -18.52 1.73 -11.74
N ALA A 242 -17.36 2.37 -11.49
CA ALA A 242 -16.10 1.71 -11.17
C ALA A 242 -15.44 2.27 -9.90
N VAL A 243 -14.56 1.47 -9.30
CA VAL A 243 -13.68 1.87 -8.21
C VAL A 243 -12.27 1.38 -8.49
N ALA A 244 -11.26 2.19 -8.16
CA ALA A 244 -9.87 1.75 -8.21
C ALA A 244 -9.65 0.69 -7.12
N GLN A 245 -9.46 -0.58 -7.52
CA GLN A 245 -9.27 -1.70 -6.61
C GLN A 245 -7.82 -1.83 -6.16
N GLN A 246 -6.87 -1.57 -7.06
CA GLN A 246 -5.44 -1.68 -6.77
C GLN A 246 -4.66 -0.55 -7.45
N THR A 247 -3.80 0.07 -6.66
CA THR A 247 -2.87 1.12 -7.10
C THR A 247 -1.45 0.57 -7.06
N SER A 248 -0.79 0.54 -8.21
CA SER A 248 0.66 0.27 -8.30
C SER A 248 1.41 1.57 -8.58
N ARG A 249 2.75 1.51 -8.63
CA ARG A 249 3.59 2.67 -8.92
C ARG A 249 3.49 3.15 -10.39
N TYR A 250 3.00 2.32 -11.33
CA TYR A 250 2.90 2.66 -12.77
C TYR A 250 1.56 2.28 -13.45
N TYR A 251 0.65 1.59 -12.75
CA TYR A 251 -0.69 1.28 -13.28
C TYR A 251 -1.75 1.30 -12.19
N LEU A 252 -3.00 1.44 -12.63
CA LEU A 252 -4.22 1.29 -11.84
C LEU A 252 -5.02 0.10 -12.36
N ILE A 253 -5.66 -0.62 -11.44
CA ILE A 253 -6.64 -1.66 -11.75
C ILE A 253 -7.99 -1.22 -11.21
N TYR A 254 -8.98 -1.19 -12.10
CA TYR A 254 -10.34 -0.86 -11.77
C TYR A 254 -11.19 -2.11 -11.59
N ARG A 255 -12.18 -1.98 -10.73
CA ARG A 255 -13.25 -2.95 -10.54
C ARG A 255 -14.58 -2.26 -10.75
N CYS A 256 -15.44 -2.86 -11.57
CA CYS A 256 -16.80 -2.38 -11.72
C CYS A 256 -17.65 -2.68 -10.48
N GLN A 257 -18.63 -1.81 -10.23
CA GLN A 257 -19.68 -2.01 -9.24
C GLN A 257 -20.53 -3.23 -9.60
N ARG A 258 -21.31 -3.73 -8.63
CA ARG A 258 -22.17 -4.91 -8.82
C ARG A 258 -23.12 -4.69 -10.00
N LEU A 259 -23.40 -5.74 -10.77
CA LEU A 259 -24.17 -5.74 -12.01
C LEU A 259 -23.46 -5.17 -13.25
N TYR A 260 -22.29 -4.52 -13.11
CA TYR A 260 -21.52 -4.01 -14.25
C TYR A 260 -20.32 -4.91 -14.55
N ARG A 261 -19.97 -5.02 -15.83
CA ARG A 261 -18.76 -5.72 -16.28
C ARG A 261 -17.76 -4.75 -16.88
N LEU A 262 -16.48 -5.03 -16.64
CA LEU A 262 -15.40 -4.24 -17.20
C LEU A 262 -15.23 -4.60 -18.68
N VAL A 263 -15.25 -3.59 -19.53
CA VAL A 263 -14.92 -3.72 -20.95
C VAL A 263 -13.84 -2.73 -21.31
N GLY A 264 -12.77 -3.24 -21.93
CA GLY A 264 -11.61 -2.44 -22.31
C GLY A 264 -10.35 -2.96 -21.61
N PRO A 265 -9.35 -2.09 -21.40
CA PRO A 265 -8.08 -2.50 -20.82
C PRO A 265 -8.23 -2.90 -19.34
N GLU A 266 -7.67 -4.06 -18.98
CA GLU A 266 -7.64 -4.55 -17.60
C GLU A 266 -6.81 -3.64 -16.68
N ARG A 267 -5.79 -2.97 -17.23
CA ARG A 267 -4.86 -2.10 -16.51
C ARG A 267 -4.77 -0.75 -17.19
N VAL A 268 -5.02 0.31 -16.43
CA VAL A 268 -4.80 1.69 -16.87
C VAL A 268 -3.37 2.07 -16.50
N LYS A 269 -2.51 2.28 -17.49
CA LYS A 269 -1.10 2.59 -17.28
C LYS A 269 -0.89 4.10 -17.29
N CYS A 270 0.03 4.58 -16.46
CA CYS A 270 0.54 5.93 -16.61
C CYS A 270 1.55 5.93 -17.76
N ILE A 271 1.24 6.65 -18.83
CA ILE A 271 2.04 6.69 -20.04
C ILE A 271 3.13 7.76 -19.96
N SER A 272 4.14 7.61 -20.80
CA SER A 272 5.38 8.36 -20.85
C SER A 272 5.18 9.82 -21.27
N SER A 273 4.00 10.16 -21.78
CA SER A 273 3.56 11.55 -22.00
C SER A 273 3.01 12.22 -20.72
N GLY A 274 2.94 11.51 -19.59
CA GLY A 274 2.31 12.01 -18.36
C GLY A 274 0.77 11.95 -18.41
N MET A 275 0.20 11.12 -19.28
CA MET A 275 -1.24 10.90 -19.37
C MET A 275 -1.60 9.48 -18.95
N TRP A 276 -2.87 9.22 -18.66
CA TRP A 276 -3.36 7.85 -18.53
C TRP A 276 -3.55 7.22 -19.90
N SER A 277 -3.27 5.91 -20.01
CA SER A 277 -3.66 5.11 -21.17
C SER A 277 -5.18 5.08 -21.32
N ASP A 278 -5.66 4.41 -22.37
CA ASP A 278 -7.09 4.16 -22.56
C ASP A 278 -7.75 3.65 -21.26
N LEU A 279 -8.94 4.17 -20.98
CA LEU A 279 -9.71 3.85 -19.78
C LEU A 279 -10.70 2.73 -20.09
N PRO A 280 -10.93 1.79 -19.14
CA PRO A 280 -12.00 0.82 -19.27
C PRO A 280 -13.36 1.49 -19.07
N GLU A 281 -14.39 0.84 -19.59
CA GLU A 281 -15.79 1.22 -19.41
C GLU A 281 -16.51 0.11 -18.64
N CYS A 282 -17.24 0.49 -17.59
CA CYS A 282 -18.12 -0.43 -16.89
C CYS A 282 -19.49 -0.45 -17.59
N ARG A 283 -19.72 -1.50 -18.37
CA ARG A 283 -20.99 -1.67 -19.10
C ARG A 283 -21.96 -2.53 -18.31
N ALA A 284 -23.24 -2.19 -18.38
CA ALA A 284 -24.29 -2.97 -17.74
C ALA A 284 -24.18 -4.44 -18.18
N ASN A 285 -24.14 -5.32 -17.20
CA ASN A 285 -24.16 -6.77 -17.36
C ASN A 285 -25.41 -7.36 -16.70
N PHE A 286 -26.52 -6.65 -16.85
CA PHE A 286 -27.83 -7.00 -16.34
C PHE A 286 -28.90 -6.52 -17.31
N CYS A 287 -30.11 -7.03 -17.13
CA CYS A 287 -31.30 -6.58 -17.82
C CYS A 287 -32.21 -5.86 -16.83
N ALA A 288 -32.73 -4.70 -17.20
CA ALA A 288 -33.76 -3.99 -16.46
C ALA A 288 -35.11 -4.27 -17.11
N VAL A 289 -36.01 -4.91 -16.37
CA VAL A 289 -37.36 -5.24 -16.82
C VAL A 289 -38.33 -4.36 -16.07
N ASN A 290 -38.88 -3.35 -16.74
CA ASN A 290 -39.93 -2.55 -16.16
C ASN A 290 -41.27 -3.29 -16.28
N THR A 291 -41.84 -3.66 -15.14
CA THR A 291 -43.14 -4.37 -15.10
C THR A 291 -44.31 -3.43 -15.38
N ASP A 292 -44.14 -2.13 -15.22
CA ASP A 292 -45.20 -1.14 -15.43
C ASP A 292 -45.48 -0.91 -16.92
N ASP A 293 -44.47 -1.14 -17.77
CA ASP A 293 -44.56 -0.98 -19.22
C ASP A 293 -45.22 -2.19 -19.91
N ASN A 294 -45.40 -3.30 -19.19
CA ASN A 294 -46.01 -4.52 -19.72
C ASN A 294 -47.32 -4.86 -18.98
N PRO A 295 -48.49 -4.72 -19.61
CA PRO A 295 -49.78 -4.96 -18.96
C PRO A 295 -50.04 -6.44 -18.58
N GLU A 296 -49.22 -7.38 -19.04
CA GLU A 296 -49.30 -8.79 -18.61
C GLU A 296 -48.69 -9.03 -17.24
N TYR A 297 -47.83 -8.12 -16.75
CA TYR A 297 -47.12 -8.26 -15.47
C TYR A 297 -47.78 -7.44 -14.36
N LYS A 298 -47.68 -7.94 -13.13
CA LYS A 298 -48.06 -7.13 -11.96
C LYS A 298 -47.07 -5.99 -11.80
N SER A 299 -47.58 -4.77 -11.72
CA SER A 299 -46.80 -3.54 -11.52
C SER A 299 -46.11 -3.57 -10.15
N VAL A 300 -44.79 -3.78 -10.20
CA VAL A 300 -43.87 -3.73 -9.05
C VAL A 300 -42.67 -2.83 -9.32
N GLY A 301 -42.65 -2.13 -10.47
CA GLY A 301 -41.53 -1.33 -10.94
C GLY A 301 -40.49 -2.12 -11.72
N THR A 302 -39.22 -1.68 -11.64
CA THR A 302 -38.11 -2.24 -12.44
C THR A 302 -37.38 -3.37 -11.72
N VAL A 303 -37.41 -4.56 -12.30
CA VAL A 303 -36.68 -5.74 -11.84
C VAL A 303 -35.32 -5.82 -12.56
N HIS A 304 -34.23 -5.96 -11.80
CA HIS A 304 -32.87 -6.06 -12.34
C HIS A 304 -32.42 -7.52 -12.28
N ILE A 305 -32.05 -8.09 -13.43
CA ILE A 305 -31.69 -9.51 -13.56
C ILE A 305 -30.24 -9.59 -14.04
N GLU A 306 -29.36 -10.25 -13.29
CA GLU A 306 -27.95 -10.38 -13.68
C GLU A 306 -27.81 -11.22 -14.97
N ASN A 307 -26.77 -10.97 -15.75
CA ASN A 307 -26.56 -11.71 -16.99
C ASN A 307 -26.36 -13.22 -16.73
N GLY A 308 -27.14 -14.05 -17.40
CA GLY A 308 -27.16 -15.51 -17.23
C GLY A 308 -28.13 -16.01 -16.15
N GLU A 309 -28.72 -15.11 -15.36
CA GLU A 309 -29.72 -15.45 -14.36
C GLU A 309 -31.15 -15.46 -14.92
N GLU A 310 -32.04 -16.15 -14.21
CA GLU A 310 -33.46 -16.26 -14.51
C GLU A 310 -34.27 -15.86 -13.27
N GLU A 311 -35.19 -14.92 -13.46
CA GLU A 311 -36.10 -14.44 -12.43
C GLU A 311 -37.56 -14.71 -12.78
N ARG A 312 -38.41 -14.81 -11.75
CA ARG A 312 -39.85 -15.08 -11.91
C ARG A 312 -40.65 -13.81 -11.70
N VAL A 313 -41.28 -13.32 -12.77
CA VAL A 313 -42.14 -12.14 -12.74
C VAL A 313 -43.60 -12.58 -12.69
N GLU A 314 -44.37 -12.09 -11.72
CA GLU A 314 -45.77 -12.47 -11.55
C GLU A 314 -46.67 -11.89 -12.64
N CYS A 315 -47.55 -12.73 -13.18
CA CYS A 315 -48.54 -12.31 -14.17
C CYS A 315 -49.80 -11.73 -13.52
N VAL A 316 -50.46 -10.80 -14.22
CA VAL A 316 -51.79 -10.30 -13.82
C VAL A 316 -52.81 -11.42 -13.96
N LYS A 317 -53.66 -11.61 -12.94
CA LYS A 317 -54.75 -12.60 -13.03
C LYS A 317 -55.88 -12.02 -13.90
N PRO A 318 -56.30 -12.69 -14.98
CA PRO A 318 -57.40 -12.21 -15.81
C PRO A 318 -58.74 -12.29 -15.06
N HIS A 319 -58.89 -13.27 -14.16
CA HIS A 319 -60.05 -13.42 -13.27
C HIS A 319 -59.63 -13.91 -11.88
N SER A 320 -60.45 -13.66 -10.87
CA SER A 320 -60.18 -14.07 -9.47
C SER A 320 -60.00 -15.58 -9.29
N TRP A 321 -60.63 -16.41 -10.15
CA TRP A 321 -60.54 -17.88 -10.15
C TRP A 321 -59.37 -18.44 -10.97
N SER A 322 -58.58 -17.59 -11.62
CA SER A 322 -57.36 -18.00 -12.33
C SER A 322 -56.23 -18.34 -11.34
N LEU A 323 -55.44 -19.37 -11.66
CA LEU A 323 -54.29 -19.74 -10.85
C LEU A 323 -53.19 -18.67 -10.93
N GLU A 324 -52.38 -18.56 -9.87
CA GLU A 324 -51.17 -17.74 -9.88
C GLU A 324 -50.16 -18.32 -10.85
N GLN A 325 -49.66 -17.46 -11.73
CA GLN A 325 -48.76 -17.81 -12.81
C GLN A 325 -47.68 -16.75 -12.92
N TYR A 326 -46.54 -17.16 -13.46
CA TYR A 326 -45.36 -16.32 -13.59
C TYR A 326 -44.73 -16.50 -14.96
N SER A 327 -44.13 -15.42 -15.46
CA SER A 327 -43.20 -15.46 -16.58
C SER A 327 -41.80 -15.73 -16.04
N LYS A 328 -41.07 -16.63 -16.70
CA LYS A 328 -39.63 -16.80 -16.52
C LYS A 328 -38.92 -15.81 -17.42
N VAL A 329 -38.16 -14.92 -16.80
CA VAL A 329 -37.44 -13.86 -17.49
C VAL A 329 -35.95 -14.07 -17.30
N ARG A 330 -35.22 -14.25 -18.39
CA ARG A 330 -33.79 -14.51 -18.42
C ARG A 330 -33.06 -13.34 -19.08
N CYS A 331 -31.92 -12.96 -18.51
CA CYS A 331 -31.02 -12.01 -19.15
C CYS A 331 -29.91 -12.73 -19.90
N ILE A 332 -29.79 -12.50 -21.21
CA ILE A 332 -28.72 -13.06 -22.05
C ILE A 332 -27.99 -11.94 -22.79
N ASN A 333 -26.76 -11.67 -22.38
CA ASN A 333 -25.88 -10.62 -22.88
C ASN A 333 -26.56 -9.24 -22.97
N GLY A 334 -27.39 -8.90 -21.97
CA GLY A 334 -28.16 -7.65 -21.93
C GLY A 334 -29.46 -7.66 -22.75
N ARG A 335 -29.81 -8.79 -23.37
CA ARG A 335 -31.12 -9.00 -24.01
C ARG A 335 -32.04 -9.78 -23.06
N VAL A 336 -33.27 -9.31 -22.92
CA VAL A 336 -34.32 -9.98 -22.16
C VAL A 336 -34.96 -11.07 -23.01
N GLU A 337 -35.01 -12.30 -22.49
CA GLU A 337 -35.84 -13.38 -23.01
C GLU A 337 -36.89 -13.74 -21.97
N ALA A 338 -38.18 -13.71 -22.34
CA ALA A 338 -39.28 -13.98 -21.44
C ALA A 338 -40.22 -15.04 -22.01
N THR A 339 -40.72 -15.92 -21.14
CA THR A 339 -41.83 -16.82 -21.50
C THR A 339 -43.16 -16.08 -21.41
N ASN A 340 -44.14 -16.42 -22.25
CA ASN A 340 -45.47 -15.81 -22.15
C ASN A 340 -46.18 -16.21 -20.86
N CYS A 341 -46.97 -15.28 -20.31
CA CYS A 341 -47.89 -15.57 -19.21
C CYS A 341 -48.98 -16.55 -19.69
N LYS A 342 -49.02 -17.74 -19.09
CA LYS A 342 -50.05 -18.76 -19.35
C LYS A 342 -51.11 -18.69 -18.26
N TYR A 343 -52.37 -18.88 -18.61
CA TYR A 343 -53.49 -18.82 -17.66
C TYR A 343 -54.20 -20.17 -17.59
N TYR A 344 -54.29 -20.70 -16.38
CA TYR A 344 -54.97 -21.96 -16.10
C TYR A 344 -56.10 -21.72 -15.09
N CYS A 345 -57.21 -22.44 -15.29
CA CYS A 345 -58.38 -22.34 -14.43
C CYS A 345 -58.27 -23.37 -13.31
N LYS A 346 -58.62 -23.00 -12.07
CA LYS A 346 -58.75 -23.96 -10.98
C LYS A 346 -60.03 -24.78 -11.18
N LEU A 347 -59.91 -26.04 -11.61
CA LEU A 347 -61.01 -27.00 -11.61
C LEU A 347 -61.41 -27.26 -10.15
N SER A 348 -62.48 -26.60 -9.70
CA SER A 348 -63.14 -26.98 -8.45
C SER A 348 -64.17 -28.06 -8.78
N MET A 349 -63.90 -29.30 -8.35
CA MET A 349 -64.93 -30.32 -8.28
C MET A 349 -65.95 -29.88 -7.23
N PHE A 350 -67.05 -29.30 -7.67
CA PHE A 350 -68.26 -29.21 -6.86
C PHE A 350 -69.07 -30.49 -7.08
N GLU A 351 -68.99 -31.43 -6.14
CA GLU A 351 -70.09 -32.37 -5.96
C GLU A 351 -71.30 -31.58 -5.47
N ARG A 352 -72.20 -31.22 -6.39
CA ARG A 352 -73.58 -31.74 -6.49
C ARG A 352 -74.54 -30.75 -7.17
N VAL A 353 -75.32 -31.33 -8.09
CA VAL A 353 -76.66 -30.96 -8.56
C VAL A 353 -76.82 -29.77 -9.55
N SER A 354 -77.15 -30.17 -10.78
CA SER A 354 -78.04 -29.51 -11.75
C SER A 354 -77.66 -28.14 -12.32
N GLN A 355 -77.39 -28.16 -13.63
CA GLN A 355 -77.66 -27.09 -14.61
C GLN A 355 -77.32 -25.65 -14.19
N LYS A 356 -76.08 -25.23 -14.48
CA LYS A 356 -75.76 -24.07 -15.35
C LYS A 356 -74.24 -23.82 -15.32
N SER A 357 -73.72 -23.36 -16.46
CA SER A 357 -72.34 -22.92 -16.72
C SER A 357 -71.21 -23.96 -16.55
N PHE A 358 -71.00 -24.77 -17.59
CA PHE A 358 -69.63 -25.13 -17.98
C PHE A 358 -68.92 -23.84 -18.41
N GLN A 359 -68.25 -23.17 -17.47
CA GLN A 359 -67.39 -22.03 -17.78
C GLN A 359 -65.94 -22.43 -17.58
N CYS A 360 -65.52 -23.48 -18.30
CA CYS A 360 -64.13 -23.69 -18.67
C CYS A 360 -64.08 -24.29 -20.07
N CYS A 361 -63.15 -23.75 -20.86
CA CYS A 361 -62.60 -24.28 -22.12
C CYS A 361 -63.32 -23.94 -23.45
N VAL A 362 -63.51 -22.66 -23.77
CA VAL A 362 -63.36 -22.18 -25.16
C VAL A 362 -62.85 -20.73 -25.11
N ALA A 363 -61.88 -20.38 -25.97
CA ALA A 363 -61.22 -19.08 -26.15
C ALA A 363 -59.99 -18.88 -25.23
N TYR A 364 -58.73 -18.82 -25.69
CA TYR A 364 -58.18 -18.41 -26.98
C TYR A 364 -56.89 -19.19 -27.30
N MET A 365 -56.95 -20.09 -28.29
CA MET A 365 -55.85 -20.31 -29.22
C MET A 365 -56.24 -19.58 -30.50
N LEU A 366 -56.02 -18.27 -30.57
CA LEU A 366 -56.06 -17.54 -31.83
C LEU A 366 -54.75 -16.76 -31.97
N PRO A 367 -53.97 -17.00 -33.05
CA PRO A 367 -52.86 -16.13 -33.39
C PRO A 367 -53.40 -14.78 -33.84
N ARG A 368 -52.89 -13.68 -33.27
CA ARG A 368 -53.10 -12.34 -33.85
C ARG A 368 -52.36 -12.30 -35.18
N PHE A 369 -53.07 -12.51 -36.27
CA PHE A 369 -52.68 -11.97 -37.57
C PHE A 369 -52.82 -10.44 -37.49
N TYR A 370 -51.71 -9.73 -37.57
CA TYR A 370 -51.72 -8.32 -37.97
C TYR A 370 -52.00 -8.27 -39.48
N TYR A 371 -53.09 -7.64 -39.89
CA TYR A 371 -53.24 -7.14 -41.26
C TYR A 371 -52.91 -5.64 -41.26
N LEU A 372 -52.17 -5.22 -42.29
CA LEU A 372 -51.83 -3.85 -42.67
C LEU A 372 -53.05 -2.94 -42.79
#